data_AF-A0A3D4XBA8-F1
#
_entry.id   AF-A0A3D4XBA8-F1
#
_cell.length_a   1.000
_cell.length_b   1.000
_cell.length_c   1.000
_cell.angle_alpha   90.00
_cell.angle_beta   90.00
_cell.angle_gamma   90.00
#
_symmetry.space_group_name_H-M   'P 1'
#
loop_
_entity.id
_entity.type
_entity.pdbx_description
1 polymer ?
#
loop_
_entity_poly.entity_id
_entity_poly.type
_entity_poly.pdbx_seq_one_letter_code
_entity_poly.pdbx_strand_id
1 'polypeptide(L)'
;MKNKKAKKVSTIQVRCTQKELKQIDSLAAEYGITRSGCIRKILFSGMGSVTFMVKAQEFLNCLREEYGAVDKTAEKEIDGLWESLL
;
A
#
# COMPACT_ATOMS: atom_id res chain seq x y z
N MET A 1 17.56 -19.79 -17.53
CA MET A 1 17.33 -18.76 -16.49
C MET A 1 16.56 -17.60 -17.12
N LYS A 2 15.26 -17.43 -16.82
CA LYS A 2 14.48 -16.32 -17.39
C LYS A 2 15.00 -15.01 -16.79
N ASN A 3 15.52 -14.12 -17.63
CA ASN A 3 15.85 -12.74 -17.27
C ASN A 3 14.63 -12.10 -16.62
N LYS A 4 14.63 -11.99 -15.28
CA LYS A 4 13.71 -11.11 -14.55
C LYS A 4 14.11 -9.69 -14.93
N LYS A 5 13.55 -9.17 -16.03
CA LYS A 5 13.53 -7.73 -16.30
C LYS A 5 13.17 -7.06 -14.98
N ALA A 6 13.99 -6.10 -14.53
CA ALA A 6 13.75 -5.38 -13.28
C ALA A 6 12.27 -4.97 -13.25
N LYS A 7 11.50 -5.52 -12.28
CA LYS A 7 10.09 -5.16 -12.09
C LYS A 7 10.08 -3.64 -11.95
N LYS A 8 9.48 -2.96 -12.92
CA LYS A 8 9.37 -1.50 -12.93
C LYS A 8 8.58 -1.13 -11.66
N VAL A 9 9.26 -0.62 -10.63
CA VAL A 9 8.62 -0.23 -9.37
C VAL A 9 7.66 0.90 -9.69
N SER A 10 6.39 0.56 -9.77
CA SER A 10 5.32 1.46 -10.14
C SER A 10 4.47 1.64 -8.91
N THR A 11 4.65 2.74 -8.19
CA THR A 11 4.05 2.97 -6.88
C THR A 11 2.70 3.70 -7.04
N ILE A 12 1.63 3.14 -6.50
CA ILE A 12 0.36 3.85 -6.24
C ILE A 12 0.52 4.53 -4.90
N GLN A 13 0.18 5.83 -4.83
CA GLN A 13 0.26 6.57 -3.59
C GLN A 13 -0.77 6.03 -2.60
N VAL A 14 -0.36 5.67 -1.39
CA VAL A 14 -1.28 5.25 -0.33
C VAL A 14 -1.78 6.49 0.42
N ARG A 15 -3.09 6.66 0.53
CA ARG A 15 -3.74 7.70 1.34
C ARG A 15 -3.91 7.21 2.78
N CYS A 16 -3.52 8.05 3.73
CA CYS A 16 -3.67 7.78 5.17
C CYS A 16 -3.78 9.09 5.95
N THR A 17 -4.29 9.02 7.18
CA THR A 17 -4.26 10.17 8.08
C THR A 17 -2.85 10.44 8.61
N GLN A 18 -2.58 11.67 9.06
CA GLN A 18 -1.27 12.01 9.65
C GLN A 18 -0.94 11.17 10.89
N LYS A 19 -1.95 10.77 11.65
CA LYS A 19 -1.80 9.89 12.82
C LYS A 19 -1.38 8.48 12.40
N GLU A 20 -2.04 7.91 11.41
CA GLU A 20 -1.67 6.59 10.86
C GLU A 20 -0.28 6.63 10.24
N LEU A 21 0.06 7.68 9.49
CA LEU A 21 1.38 7.82 8.89
C LEU A 21 2.49 7.76 9.95
N LYS A 22 2.31 8.48 11.07
CA LYS A 22 3.26 8.44 12.20
C LYS A 22 3.37 7.03 12.80
N GLN A 23 2.25 6.31 12.95
CA GLN A 23 2.27 4.94 13.46
C GLN A 23 3.00 3.99 12.51
N ILE A 24 2.74 4.10 11.21
CA ILE A 24 3.41 3.33 10.17
C ILE A 24 4.92 3.63 10.18
N ASP A 25 5.30 4.91 10.31
CA ASP A 25 6.70 5.32 10.36
C ASP A 25 7.43 4.77 11.58
N SER A 26 6.83 4.84 12.77
CA SER A 26 7.41 4.27 13.98
C SER A 26 7.63 2.76 13.85
N LEU A 27 6.63 2.02 13.39
CA LEU A 27 6.72 0.57 13.22
C LEU A 27 7.72 0.18 12.12
N ALA A 28 7.71 0.90 10.99
CA ALA A 28 8.65 0.66 9.91
C ALA A 28 10.11 0.87 10.37
N ALA A 29 10.35 1.90 11.19
CA ALA A 29 11.65 2.15 11.80
C ALA A 29 12.05 1.05 12.80
N GLU A 30 11.13 0.63 13.69
CA GLU A 30 11.35 -0.46 14.65
C GLU A 30 11.76 -1.76 13.97
N TYR A 31 11.10 -2.11 12.86
CA TYR A 31 11.39 -3.34 12.13
C TYR A 31 12.48 -3.20 11.06
N GLY A 32 13.00 -2.00 10.80
CA GLY A 32 13.99 -1.76 9.75
C GLY A 32 13.48 -2.05 8.33
N ILE A 33 12.20 -1.78 8.06
CA ILE A 33 11.54 -2.05 6.76
C ILE A 33 10.95 -0.78 6.14
N THR A 34 10.57 -0.85 4.88
CA THR A 34 9.86 0.26 4.21
C THR A 34 8.43 0.40 4.73
N ARG A 35 7.81 1.57 4.54
CA ARG A 35 6.39 1.82 4.85
C ARG A 35 5.47 0.77 4.23
N SER A 36 5.61 0.49 2.93
CA SER A 36 4.83 -0.55 2.24
C SER A 36 5.06 -1.94 2.85
N GLY A 37 6.31 -2.28 3.18
CA GLY A 37 6.62 -3.52 3.89
C GLY A 37 5.94 -3.60 5.26
N CYS A 38 5.90 -2.49 6.00
CA CYS A 38 5.20 -2.38 7.28
C CYS A 38 3.68 -2.54 7.10
N ILE A 39 3.06 -1.86 6.14
CA ILE A 39 1.63 -1.99 5.85
C ILE A 39 1.30 -3.44 5.47
N ARG A 40 2.12 -4.10 4.64
CA ARG A 40 1.95 -5.52 4.31
C ARG A 40 2.04 -6.43 5.53
N LYS A 41 2.97 -6.17 6.46
CA LYS A 41 3.01 -6.90 7.75
C LYS A 41 1.74 -6.69 8.56
N ILE A 42 1.24 -5.45 8.65
CA ILE A 42 -0.02 -5.17 9.35
C ILE A 42 -1.18 -5.93 8.70
N LEU A 43 -1.26 -5.91 7.36
CA LEU A 43 -2.32 -6.55 6.58
C LEU A 43 -2.31 -8.08 6.65
N PHE A 44 -1.15 -8.69 6.47
CA PHE A 44 -1.02 -10.13 6.26
C PHE A 44 -0.57 -10.90 7.50
N SER A 45 -0.04 -10.21 8.51
CA SER A 45 0.42 -10.83 9.76
C SER A 45 -0.42 -10.41 10.97
N GLY A 46 -1.45 -9.58 10.78
CA GLY A 46 -2.38 -9.17 11.85
C GLY A 46 -1.75 -8.26 12.93
N MET A 47 -0.58 -7.67 12.64
CA MET A 47 0.20 -6.88 13.60
C MET A 47 -0.28 -5.43 13.68
N GLY A 48 -1.56 -5.22 14.00
CA GLY A 48 -2.19 -3.91 14.15
C GLY A 48 -3.33 -3.67 13.16
N SER A 49 -3.70 -2.41 12.98
CA SER A 49 -4.75 -2.03 12.05
C SER A 49 -4.39 -0.75 11.30
N VAL A 50 -4.86 -0.68 10.07
CA VAL A 50 -4.89 0.52 9.23
C VAL A 50 -6.30 0.69 8.70
N THR A 51 -6.66 1.90 8.30
CA THR A 51 -7.96 2.18 7.67
C THR A 51 -8.16 1.35 6.40
N PHE A 52 -9.43 1.08 6.07
CA PHE A 52 -9.81 0.36 4.85
C PHE A 52 -9.13 0.93 3.60
N MET A 53 -9.01 2.26 3.52
CA MET A 53 -8.41 2.97 2.40
C MET A 53 -6.94 2.63 2.21
N VAL A 54 -6.16 2.62 3.30
CA VAL A 54 -4.77 2.14 3.28
C VAL A 54 -4.68 0.69 2.83
N LYS A 55 -5.59 -0.17 3.31
CA LYS A 55 -5.63 -1.59 2.90
C LYS A 55 -5.86 -1.72 1.40
N ALA A 56 -6.93 -1.10 0.90
CA ALA A 56 -7.36 -1.21 -0.48
C ALA A 56 -6.27 -0.72 -1.44
N GLN A 57 -5.62 0.39 -1.13
CA GLN A 57 -4.56 0.95 -1.96
C GLN A 57 -3.28 0.10 -1.92
N GLU A 58 -2.92 -0.47 -0.78
CA GLU A 58 -1.78 -1.40 -0.70
C GLU A 58 -2.06 -2.74 -1.41
N PHE A 59 -3.30 -3.21 -1.44
CA PHE A 59 -3.69 -4.35 -2.28
C PHE A 59 -3.48 -4.04 -3.77
N LEU A 60 -3.88 -2.84 -4.24
CA LEU A 60 -3.61 -2.44 -5.62
C LEU A 60 -2.10 -2.34 -5.91
N ASN A 61 -1.30 -1.86 -4.96
CA ASN A 61 0.16 -1.86 -5.07
C ASN A 61 0.71 -3.28 -5.25
N CYS A 62 0.27 -4.24 -4.42
CA CYS A 62 0.69 -5.64 -4.52
C CYS A 62 0.31 -6.24 -5.88
N LEU A 63 -0.92 -5.98 -6.37
CA LEU A 63 -1.37 -6.45 -7.69
C LEU A 63 -0.54 -5.85 -8.82
N ARG A 64 -0.26 -4.54 -8.77
CA ARG A 64 0.58 -3.86 -9.76
C ARG A 64 2.01 -4.40 -9.76
N GLU A 65 2.58 -4.67 -8.58
CA GLU A 65 3.89 -5.27 -8.45
C GLU A 65 3.93 -6.68 -9.03
N GLU A 66 2.89 -7.49 -8.82
CA GLU A 66 2.87 -8.88 -9.29
C GLU A 66 2.58 -9.01 -10.78
N TYR A 67 1.61 -8.27 -11.29
CA TYR A 67 1.11 -8.40 -12.66
C TYR A 67 1.60 -7.29 -13.60
N GLY A 68 2.30 -6.28 -13.11
CA GLY A 68 2.84 -5.16 -13.88
C GLY A 68 1.80 -4.11 -14.30
N ALA A 69 0.53 -4.33 -13.98
CA ALA A 69 -0.58 -3.41 -14.18
C ALA A 69 -1.67 -3.68 -13.14
N VAL A 70 -2.49 -2.67 -12.88
CA VAL A 70 -3.72 -2.80 -12.10
C VAL A 70 -4.82 -2.02 -12.80
N ASP A 71 -6.08 -2.38 -12.55
CA ASP A 71 -7.23 -1.68 -13.09
C ASP A 71 -7.22 -0.20 -12.66
N LYS A 72 -7.11 0.71 -13.64
CA LYS A 72 -7.12 2.16 -13.41
C LYS A 72 -8.48 2.66 -12.93
N THR A 73 -9.56 1.94 -13.23
CA THR A 73 -10.89 2.25 -12.73
C THR A 73 -10.94 2.01 -11.23
N ALA A 74 -10.45 0.85 -10.76
CA ALA A 74 -10.38 0.54 -9.33
C ALA A 74 -9.51 1.54 -8.55
N GLU A 75 -8.37 1.99 -9.13
CA GLU A 75 -7.54 3.04 -8.53
C GLU A 75 -8.33 4.35 -8.34
N LYS A 76 -9.07 4.79 -9.38
CA LYS A 76 -9.90 5.99 -9.31
C LYS A 76 -11.09 5.87 -8.36
N GLU A 77 -11.71 4.69 -8.29
CA GLU A 77 -12.84 4.45 -7.37
C GLU A 77 -12.39 4.53 -5.91
N ILE A 78 -11.22 3.98 -5.58
CA ILE A 78 -10.63 4.12 -4.25
C ILE A 78 -10.28 5.57 -3.96
N ASP A 79 -9.68 6.29 -4.91
CA ASP A 79 -9.39 7.72 -4.72
C ASP A 79 -10.67 8.54 -4.50
N GLY A 80 -11.72 8.31 -5.30
CA GLY A 80 -13.01 8.98 -5.14
C GLY A 80 -13.68 8.66 -3.80
N LEU A 81 -13.57 7.41 -3.32
CA LEU A 81 -14.07 7.04 -2.00
C LEU A 81 -13.30 7.79 -0.90
N TRP A 82 -11.97 7.93 -1.01
CA TRP A 82 -11.17 8.70 -0.05
C TRP A 82 -11.64 10.15 0.03
N GLU A 83 -11.81 10.79 -1.13
CA GLU A 83 -12.25 12.18 -1.23
C GLU A 83 -13.65 12.41 -0.66
N SER A 84 -14.54 11.42 -0.76
CA SER A 84 -15.91 11.51 -0.21
C SER A 84 -15.99 11.41 1.33
N LEU A 85 -14.91 10.95 1.97
CA LEU A 85 -14.84 10.73 3.42
C LEU A 85 -14.14 11.87 4.18
N LEU A 86 -13.66 12.90 3.47
CA LEU A 86 -13.04 14.11 3.99
C LEU A 86 -14.02 15.29 3.95
#